data_AF-A0A2M8NX99-F1
#
_entry.id   AF-A0A2M8NX99-F1
#
_cell.length_a   1.000
_cell.length_b   1.000
_cell.length_c   1.000
_cell.angle_alpha   90.00
_cell.angle_beta   90.00
_cell.angle_gamma   90.00
#
_symmetry.space_group_name_H-M   'P 1'
#
loop_
_entity.id
_entity.type
_entity.pdbx_description
1 polymer ?
#
loop_
_entity_poly.entity_id
_entity_poly.type
_entity_poly.pdbx_seq_one_letter_code
_entity_poly.pdbx_strand_id
1 'polypeptide(L)'
;MKMMLIISIIITAFSISVSAQTDEPVICDEDFRLVVHVMGETCVPNHPQRIVPLDLTVFELLLLAEMPPVAFSDVILHTYQKMHPDLEETFVQFRGQFIDIGLPPNIEKILNVEPDLIIGSHDMFTEALYPHLSQIAPTVLYEPLREDWQTRFIIAGEALGFNQLVQAQLET
;
A
#
# COMPACT_ATOMS: atom_id res chain seq x y z
N MET A 1 54.53 -8.19 59.20
CA MET A 1 54.64 -9.31 58.24
C MET A 1 53.24 -9.92 58.06
N LYS A 2 52.86 -10.23 56.81
CA LYS A 2 51.54 -10.69 56.32
C LYS A 2 50.44 -9.64 56.06
N MET A 3 50.62 -9.03 54.89
CA MET A 3 49.64 -8.71 53.85
C MET A 3 48.46 -9.71 53.74
N MET A 4 47.22 -9.22 53.67
CA MET A 4 46.18 -9.84 52.83
C MET A 4 45.13 -8.81 52.42
N LEU A 5 44.81 -8.88 51.13
CA LEU A 5 44.11 -7.95 50.28
C LEU A 5 42.62 -8.38 50.23
N ILE A 6 41.67 -7.46 50.44
CA ILE A 6 40.24 -7.73 50.16
C ILE A 6 39.72 -6.61 49.26
N ILE A 7 39.42 -7.01 48.04
CA ILE A 7 38.84 -6.23 46.95
C ILE A 7 37.36 -6.01 47.29
N SER A 8 36.97 -4.75 47.49
CA SER A 8 35.55 -4.38 47.66
C SER A 8 34.98 -4.03 46.29
N ILE A 9 34.12 -4.92 45.78
CA ILE A 9 33.43 -4.80 44.51
C ILE A 9 32.33 -3.74 44.65
N ILE A 10 32.45 -2.65 43.88
CA ILE A 10 31.42 -1.61 43.75
C ILE A 10 30.29 -2.18 42.88
N ILE A 11 29.15 -2.49 43.49
CA ILE A 11 27.91 -2.82 42.76
C ILE A 11 27.17 -1.51 42.52
N THR A 12 27.45 -0.83 41.41
CA THR A 12 26.57 0.22 40.89
C THR A 12 25.41 -0.45 40.17
N ALA A 13 24.22 -0.35 40.76
CA ALA A 13 22.97 -0.78 40.15
C ALA A 13 22.68 0.05 38.90
N PHE A 14 23.07 -0.47 37.73
CA PHE A 14 22.64 0.06 36.45
C PHE A 14 21.21 -0.43 36.21
N SER A 15 20.22 0.41 36.55
CA SER A 15 18.83 0.16 36.19
C SER A 15 18.71 0.30 34.68
N ILE A 16 18.83 -0.82 33.97
CA ILE A 16 18.46 -0.91 32.56
C ILE A 16 16.95 -0.74 32.55
N SER A 17 16.49 0.47 32.28
CA SER A 17 15.10 0.71 31.89
C SER A 17 14.95 0.11 30.49
N VAL A 18 14.63 -1.17 30.44
CA VAL A 18 14.06 -1.78 29.23
C VAL A 18 12.75 -1.05 29.01
N SER A 19 12.77 -0.08 28.10
CA SER A 19 11.55 0.48 27.54
C SER A 19 10.90 -0.67 26.77
N ALA A 20 9.99 -1.40 27.44
CA ALA A 20 9.05 -2.25 26.75
C ALA A 20 8.26 -1.32 25.83
N GLN A 21 8.57 -1.35 24.54
CA GLN A 21 7.81 -0.66 23.52
C GLN A 21 6.48 -1.39 23.46
N THR A 22 5.53 -0.94 24.26
CA THR A 22 4.14 -1.36 24.15
C THR A 22 3.68 -0.86 22.78
N ASP A 23 3.39 -1.78 21.86
CA ASP A 23 2.60 -1.48 20.66
C ASP A 23 1.29 -0.88 21.15
N GLU A 24 1.21 0.44 21.19
CA GLU A 24 -0.05 1.12 21.35
C GLU A 24 -0.85 0.86 20.07
N PRO A 25 -2.12 0.43 20.19
CA PRO A 25 -2.94 0.13 19.03
C PRO A 25 -3.09 1.40 18.17
N VAL A 26 -2.91 1.27 16.86
CA VAL A 26 -3.18 2.37 15.93
C VAL A 26 -4.68 2.63 15.93
N ILE A 27 -5.07 3.85 16.35
CA ILE A 27 -6.46 4.29 16.36
C ILE A 27 -6.64 5.27 15.21
N CYS A 28 -7.61 4.99 14.34
CA CYS A 28 -7.99 5.87 13.24
C CYS A 28 -9.11 6.82 13.64
N ASP A 29 -9.15 7.99 13.00
CA ASP A 29 -10.25 8.95 13.12
C ASP A 29 -11.56 8.38 12.55
N GLU A 30 -12.71 9.00 12.88
CA GLU A 30 -14.05 8.49 12.54
C GLU A 30 -14.29 8.24 11.03
N ASP A 31 -13.66 9.02 10.15
CA ASP A 31 -13.78 8.90 8.69
C ASP A 31 -12.73 7.97 8.06
N PHE A 32 -11.97 7.26 8.88
CA PHE A 32 -10.91 6.35 8.47
C PHE A 32 -11.14 4.94 9.02
N ARG A 33 -10.60 3.94 8.32
CA ARG A 33 -10.53 2.55 8.80
C ARG A 33 -9.08 2.11 8.88
N LEU A 34 -8.78 1.27 9.86
CA LEU A 34 -7.48 0.64 9.97
C LEU A 34 -7.37 -0.48 8.93
N VAL A 35 -6.32 -0.44 8.12
CA VAL A 35 -5.96 -1.50 7.17
C VAL A 35 -4.61 -2.07 7.58
N VAL A 36 -4.57 -3.39 7.80
CA VAL A 36 -3.33 -4.14 8.05
C VAL A 36 -2.81 -4.65 6.71
N HIS A 37 -1.53 -4.44 6.44
CA HIS A 37 -0.88 -4.79 5.18
C HIS A 37 0.60 -5.13 5.40
N VAL A 38 1.33 -5.44 4.32
CA VAL A 38 2.69 -6.01 4.42
C VAL A 38 3.66 -5.08 5.13
N MET A 39 3.44 -3.76 5.04
CA MET A 39 4.32 -2.77 5.66
C MET A 39 3.84 -2.30 7.05
N GLY A 40 2.81 -2.95 7.62
CA GLY A 40 2.26 -2.65 8.94
C GLY A 40 0.79 -2.26 8.90
N GLU A 41 0.45 -1.17 9.57
CA GLU A 41 -0.93 -0.69 9.71
C GLU A 41 -1.07 0.72 9.15
N THR A 42 -2.20 1.04 8.53
CA THR A 42 -2.45 2.36 7.95
C THR A 42 -3.91 2.74 8.07
N CYS A 43 -4.18 3.96 8.51
CA CYS A 43 -5.52 4.53 8.50
C CYS A 43 -5.86 5.02 7.08
N VAL A 44 -6.85 4.37 6.46
CA VAL A 44 -7.30 4.64 5.09
C VAL A 44 -8.66 5.36 5.14
N PRO A 45 -8.88 6.40 4.32
CA PRO A 45 -10.19 7.06 4.25
C PRO A 45 -11.30 6.05 3.93
N ASN A 46 -12.47 6.18 4.56
CA ASN A 46 -13.63 5.34 4.26
C ASN A 46 -14.12 5.51 2.81
N HIS A 47 -13.88 6.69 2.22
CA HIS A 47 -14.31 7.05 0.88
C HIS A 47 -13.19 7.74 0.08
N PRO A 48 -12.12 7.03 -0.33
CA PRO A 48 -11.03 7.63 -1.09
C PRO A 48 -11.53 8.10 -2.47
N GLN A 49 -11.09 9.26 -2.92
CA GLN A 49 -11.51 9.92 -4.16
C GLN A 49 -10.35 10.14 -5.14
N ARG A 50 -9.12 10.19 -4.65
CA ARG A 50 -7.90 10.50 -5.41
C ARG A 50 -6.91 9.35 -5.27
N ILE A 51 -7.19 8.27 -5.98
CA ILE A 51 -6.50 7.00 -5.81
C ILE A 51 -5.36 6.88 -6.82
N VAL A 52 -4.19 6.49 -6.33
CA VAL A 52 -3.02 6.09 -7.15
C VAL A 52 -2.82 4.58 -7.03
N PRO A 53 -3.30 3.78 -7.99
CA PRO A 53 -2.94 2.38 -8.11
C PRO A 53 -1.45 2.24 -8.50
N LEU A 54 -0.74 1.34 -7.83
CA LEU A 54 0.65 0.99 -8.16
C LEU A 54 0.77 -0.28 -8.99
N ASP A 55 -0.33 -1.02 -9.16
CA ASP A 55 -0.42 -2.20 -10.01
C ASP A 55 -1.74 -2.25 -10.78
N LEU A 56 -1.80 -3.20 -11.69
CA LEU A 56 -2.91 -3.41 -12.60
C LEU A 56 -4.19 -3.94 -11.92
N THR A 57 -4.09 -4.79 -10.91
CA THR A 57 -5.25 -5.39 -10.22
C THR A 57 -6.09 -4.28 -9.59
N VAL A 58 -5.42 -3.34 -8.90
CA VAL A 58 -6.09 -2.17 -8.32
C VAL A 58 -6.67 -1.29 -9.41
N PHE A 59 -5.91 -1.06 -10.49
CA PHE A 59 -6.41 -0.28 -11.63
C PHE A 59 -7.70 -0.89 -12.20
N GLU A 60 -7.74 -2.20 -12.47
CA GLU A 60 -8.92 -2.92 -12.96
C GLU A 60 -10.12 -2.80 -12.01
N LEU A 61 -9.90 -2.95 -10.70
CA LEU A 61 -10.96 -2.76 -9.69
C LEU A 61 -11.54 -1.35 -9.72
N LEU A 62 -10.68 -0.35 -9.88
CA LEU A 62 -11.10 1.05 -10.01
C LEU A 62 -11.89 1.29 -11.30
N LEU A 63 -11.53 0.64 -12.41
CA LEU A 63 -12.31 0.70 -13.65
C LEU A 63 -13.70 0.10 -13.47
N LEU A 64 -13.79 -1.09 -12.86
CA LEU A 64 -15.06 -1.77 -12.58
C LEU A 64 -15.96 -0.96 -11.65
N ALA A 65 -15.37 -0.22 -10.73
CA ALA A 65 -16.07 0.69 -9.83
C ALA A 65 -16.43 2.04 -10.46
N GLU A 66 -16.08 2.28 -11.73
CA GLU A 66 -16.23 3.57 -12.42
C GLU A 66 -15.53 4.74 -11.68
N MET A 67 -14.42 4.44 -10.99
CA MET A 67 -13.63 5.38 -10.20
C MET A 67 -12.25 5.60 -10.85
N PRO A 68 -12.11 6.52 -11.82
CA PRO A 68 -10.84 6.72 -12.51
C PRO A 68 -9.73 7.13 -11.52
N PRO A 69 -8.52 6.54 -11.61
CA PRO A 69 -7.40 6.97 -10.80
C PRO A 69 -6.89 8.36 -11.22
N VAL A 70 -6.15 9.03 -10.35
CA VAL A 70 -5.53 10.34 -10.67
C VAL A 70 -4.16 10.20 -11.33
N ALA A 71 -3.51 9.05 -11.14
CA ALA A 71 -2.23 8.69 -11.75
C ALA A 71 -2.13 7.17 -11.91
N PHE A 72 -1.49 6.73 -12.98
CA PHE A 72 -1.17 5.31 -13.19
C PHE A 72 0.02 5.16 -14.14
N SER A 73 0.62 3.97 -14.20
CA SER A 73 1.77 3.71 -15.07
C SER A 73 1.34 3.37 -16.49
N ASP A 74 1.71 4.21 -17.47
CA ASP A 74 1.46 3.92 -18.89
C ASP A 74 2.19 2.65 -19.35
N VAL A 75 3.33 2.33 -18.71
CA VAL A 75 4.11 1.12 -18.99
C VAL A 75 3.34 -0.15 -18.58
N ILE A 76 2.74 -0.15 -17.39
CA ILE A 76 1.91 -1.27 -16.91
C ILE A 76 0.68 -1.40 -17.81
N LEU A 77 -0.02 -0.29 -18.06
CA LEU A 77 -1.23 -0.27 -18.88
C LEU A 77 -0.97 -0.82 -20.29
N HIS A 78 0.04 -0.30 -20.98
CA HIS A 78 0.36 -0.72 -22.34
C HIS A 78 0.78 -2.20 -22.42
N THR A 79 1.44 -2.71 -21.38
CA THR A 79 1.79 -4.13 -21.29
C THR A 79 0.53 -4.99 -21.18
N TYR A 80 -0.44 -4.56 -20.37
CA TYR A 80 -1.71 -5.26 -20.24
C TYR A 80 -2.55 -5.24 -21.52
N GLN A 81 -2.69 -4.08 -22.16
CA GLN A 81 -3.44 -3.93 -23.42
C GLN A 81 -2.93 -4.89 -24.51
N LYS A 82 -1.60 -5.11 -24.58
CA LYS A 82 -1.01 -6.08 -25.51
C LYS A 82 -1.36 -7.54 -25.17
N MET A 83 -1.55 -7.86 -23.89
CA MET A 83 -1.93 -9.20 -23.46
C MET A 83 -3.43 -9.45 -23.58
N HIS A 84 -4.25 -8.40 -23.51
CA HIS A 84 -5.71 -8.45 -23.52
C HIS A 84 -6.31 -7.49 -24.56
N PRO A 85 -6.10 -7.74 -25.86
CA PRO A 85 -6.57 -6.85 -26.93
C PRO A 85 -8.10 -6.67 -26.94
N ASP A 86 -8.84 -7.64 -26.43
CA ASP A 86 -10.31 -7.60 -26.35
C ASP A 86 -10.83 -6.54 -25.36
N LEU A 87 -9.97 -6.04 -24.45
CA LEU A 87 -10.31 -5.03 -23.44
C LEU A 87 -9.91 -3.61 -23.83
N GLU A 88 -9.39 -3.40 -25.05
CA GLU A 88 -8.87 -2.11 -25.51
C GLU A 88 -9.91 -0.98 -25.44
N GLU A 89 -11.18 -1.24 -25.75
CA GLU A 89 -12.24 -0.23 -25.69
C GLU A 89 -12.45 0.32 -24.27
N THR A 90 -12.41 -0.56 -23.26
CA THR A 90 -12.50 -0.16 -21.85
C THR A 90 -11.32 0.74 -21.48
N PHE A 91 -10.10 0.42 -21.91
CA PHE A 91 -8.92 1.25 -21.60
C PHE A 91 -8.91 2.60 -22.32
N VAL A 92 -9.43 2.65 -23.56
CA VAL A 92 -9.54 3.91 -24.32
C VAL A 92 -10.39 4.93 -23.58
N GLN A 93 -11.43 4.51 -22.85
CA GLN A 93 -12.27 5.42 -22.07
C GLN A 93 -11.45 6.19 -21.03
N PHE A 94 -10.46 5.56 -20.40
CA PHE A 94 -9.65 6.15 -19.33
C PHE A 94 -8.38 6.83 -19.83
N ARG A 95 -8.08 6.77 -21.14
CA ARG A 95 -6.92 7.41 -21.73
C ARG A 95 -6.98 8.93 -21.52
N GLY A 96 -5.93 9.48 -20.90
CA GLY A 96 -5.82 10.92 -20.61
C GLY A 96 -6.58 11.39 -19.37
N GLN A 97 -7.16 10.47 -18.58
CA GLN A 97 -7.81 10.80 -17.32
C GLN A 97 -6.85 10.80 -16.12
N PHE A 98 -5.64 10.25 -16.27
CA PHE A 98 -4.64 10.15 -15.21
C PHE A 98 -3.24 10.57 -15.71
N ILE A 99 -2.38 10.94 -14.77
CA ILE A 99 -0.97 11.26 -15.04
C ILE A 99 -0.14 9.98 -15.11
N ASP A 100 0.72 9.86 -16.13
CA ASP A 100 1.69 8.78 -16.21
C ASP A 100 2.77 8.91 -15.13
N ILE A 101 2.84 7.96 -14.20
CA ILE A 101 3.87 7.91 -13.15
C ILE A 101 5.09 7.07 -13.52
N GLY A 102 5.09 6.36 -14.66
CA GLY A 102 6.19 5.51 -15.10
C GLY A 102 6.31 4.18 -14.34
N LEU A 103 7.39 3.44 -14.62
CA LEU A 103 7.75 2.20 -13.93
C LEU A 103 9.30 2.13 -13.84
N PRO A 104 9.92 2.21 -12.63
CA PRO A 104 9.28 2.36 -11.32
C PRO A 104 8.50 3.68 -11.15
N PRO A 105 7.53 3.75 -10.22
CA PRO A 105 6.72 4.94 -10.01
C PRO A 105 7.53 6.19 -9.63
N ASN A 106 7.25 7.32 -10.27
CA ASN A 106 7.85 8.61 -9.97
C ASN A 106 7.15 9.30 -8.80
N ILE A 107 7.87 9.43 -7.68
CA ILE A 107 7.36 10.02 -6.43
C ILE A 107 6.93 11.47 -6.57
N GLU A 108 7.66 12.29 -7.33
CA GLU A 108 7.30 13.70 -7.52
C GLU A 108 5.99 13.85 -8.30
N LYS A 109 5.75 12.99 -9.29
CA LYS A 109 4.49 12.96 -10.02
C LYS A 109 3.33 12.54 -9.12
N ILE A 110 3.55 11.53 -8.27
CA ILE A 110 2.55 11.08 -7.28
C ILE A 110 2.24 12.20 -6.29
N LEU A 111 3.26 12.91 -5.79
CA LEU A 111 3.06 14.05 -4.90
C LEU A 111 2.21 15.15 -5.55
N ASN A 112 2.50 15.48 -6.82
CA ASN A 112 1.83 16.55 -7.54
C ASN A 112 0.34 16.28 -7.85
N VAL A 113 -0.09 15.02 -7.81
CA VAL A 113 -1.50 14.68 -7.99
C VAL A 113 -2.26 14.61 -6.66
N GLU A 114 -1.62 14.91 -5.52
CA GLU A 114 -2.27 15.02 -4.20
C GLU A 114 -3.25 13.86 -3.92
N PRO A 115 -2.78 12.60 -3.89
CA PRO A 115 -3.65 11.47 -3.67
C PRO A 115 -4.15 11.41 -2.22
N ASP A 116 -5.30 10.78 -2.02
CA ASP A 116 -5.82 10.45 -0.68
C ASP A 116 -5.67 8.96 -0.34
N LEU A 117 -5.27 8.14 -1.32
CA LEU A 117 -4.88 6.76 -1.15
C LEU A 117 -3.87 6.35 -2.22
N ILE A 118 -2.79 5.71 -1.80
CA ILE A 118 -1.85 4.99 -2.66
C ILE A 118 -1.96 3.51 -2.32
N ILE A 119 -2.12 2.66 -3.32
CA ILE A 119 -2.36 1.23 -3.07
C ILE A 119 -1.80 0.35 -4.18
N GLY A 120 -1.20 -0.77 -3.80
CA GLY A 120 -0.85 -1.81 -4.75
C GLY A 120 -0.16 -3.01 -4.14
N SER A 121 0.35 -3.88 -4.99
CA SER A 121 1.11 -5.06 -4.57
C SER A 121 2.46 -4.64 -4.01
N HIS A 122 2.86 -5.29 -2.93
CA HIS A 122 4.20 -5.20 -2.39
C HIS A 122 5.19 -5.86 -3.38
N ASP A 123 6.09 -5.12 -3.98
CA ASP A 123 7.15 -5.65 -4.83
C ASP A 123 8.44 -4.88 -4.58
N MET A 124 9.55 -5.30 -5.22
CA MET A 124 10.86 -4.68 -4.98
C MET A 124 10.85 -3.15 -5.22
N PHE A 125 10.06 -2.64 -6.16
CA PHE A 125 9.96 -1.22 -6.41
C PHE A 125 9.08 -0.51 -5.40
N THR A 126 7.90 -1.05 -5.08
CA THR A 126 6.97 -0.41 -4.14
C THR A 126 7.48 -0.47 -2.70
N GLU A 127 8.15 -1.56 -2.30
CA GLU A 127 8.80 -1.71 -0.98
C GLU A 127 9.85 -0.61 -0.77
N ALA A 128 10.77 -0.45 -1.73
CA ALA A 128 11.84 0.55 -1.64
C ALA A 128 11.29 2.00 -1.58
N LEU A 129 10.12 2.24 -2.19
CA LEU A 129 9.48 3.54 -2.26
C LEU A 129 8.51 3.81 -1.09
N TYR A 130 8.09 2.79 -0.35
CA TYR A 130 7.07 2.90 0.71
C TYR A 130 7.31 4.04 1.72
N PRO A 131 8.55 4.29 2.23
CA PRO A 131 8.78 5.39 3.17
C PRO A 131 8.48 6.78 2.57
N HIS A 132 8.61 6.92 1.25
CA HIS A 132 8.32 8.17 0.55
C HIS A 132 6.84 8.26 0.19
N LEU A 133 6.24 7.16 -0.29
CA LEU A 133 4.81 7.09 -0.61
C LEU A 133 3.95 7.39 0.63
N SER A 134 4.32 6.83 1.78
CA SER A 134 3.61 7.01 3.06
C SER A 134 3.69 8.44 3.61
N GLN A 135 4.63 9.25 3.14
CA GLN A 135 4.68 10.69 3.45
C GLN A 135 3.75 11.52 2.57
N ILE A 136 3.30 10.97 1.43
CA ILE A 136 2.40 11.65 0.50
C ILE A 136 0.94 11.40 0.89
N ALA A 137 0.57 10.13 1.09
CA ALA A 137 -0.80 9.73 1.41
C ALA A 137 -0.81 8.38 2.15
N PRO A 138 -1.93 8.01 2.80
CA PRO A 138 -2.16 6.64 3.26
C PRO A 138 -1.76 5.63 2.17
N THR A 139 -0.80 4.76 2.49
CA THR A 139 -0.21 3.82 1.54
C THR A 139 -0.44 2.39 2.02
N VAL A 140 -1.08 1.57 1.18
CA VAL A 140 -1.36 0.15 1.47
C VAL A 140 -0.64 -0.73 0.46
N LEU A 141 0.25 -1.59 0.95
CA LEU A 141 0.92 -2.59 0.10
C LEU A 141 0.49 -4.00 0.48
N TYR A 142 -0.33 -4.63 -0.37
CA TYR A 142 -0.80 -5.99 -0.13
C TYR A 142 0.17 -7.03 -0.68
N GLU A 143 0.15 -8.24 -0.14
CA GLU A 143 1.12 -9.28 -0.49
C GLU A 143 1.07 -9.62 -2.00
N PRO A 144 2.22 -9.65 -2.71
CA PRO A 144 2.32 -10.13 -4.08
C PRO A 144 2.17 -11.64 -4.09
N LEU A 145 0.93 -12.11 -4.16
CA LEU A 145 0.72 -13.54 -4.18
C LEU A 145 1.16 -14.16 -5.51
N ARG A 146 1.80 -15.34 -5.42
CA ARG A 146 1.90 -16.29 -6.55
C ARG A 146 0.57 -17.01 -6.81
N GLU A 147 -0.48 -16.60 -6.11
CA GLU A 147 -1.82 -17.16 -6.19
C GLU A 147 -2.52 -16.74 -7.48
N ASP A 148 -3.66 -17.37 -7.75
CA ASP A 148 -4.46 -17.05 -8.91
C ASP A 148 -4.97 -15.59 -8.87
N TRP A 149 -5.55 -15.18 -9.98
CA TRP A 149 -6.05 -13.82 -10.14
C TRP A 149 -7.21 -13.50 -9.19
N GLN A 150 -7.98 -14.49 -8.73
CA GLN A 150 -9.17 -14.31 -7.90
C GLN A 150 -8.77 -13.90 -6.49
N THR A 151 -7.79 -14.58 -5.88
CA THR A 151 -7.31 -14.18 -4.55
C THR A 151 -6.74 -12.76 -4.57
N ARG A 152 -5.97 -12.42 -5.61
CA ARG A 152 -5.42 -11.06 -5.76
C ARG A 152 -6.53 -10.01 -5.85
N PHE A 153 -7.59 -10.30 -6.59
CA PHE A 153 -8.77 -9.44 -6.71
C PHE A 153 -9.48 -9.24 -5.35
N ILE A 154 -9.65 -10.32 -4.58
CA ILE A 154 -10.28 -10.27 -3.25
C ILE A 154 -9.48 -9.38 -2.30
N ILE A 155 -8.18 -9.60 -2.19
CA ILE A 155 -7.33 -8.83 -1.26
C ILE A 155 -7.28 -7.35 -1.65
N ALA A 156 -7.08 -7.05 -2.93
CA ALA A 156 -7.08 -5.67 -3.41
C ALA A 156 -8.47 -5.02 -3.19
N GLY A 157 -9.56 -5.77 -3.38
CA GLY A 157 -10.91 -5.31 -3.10
C GLY A 157 -11.17 -5.04 -1.63
N GLU A 158 -10.73 -5.92 -0.73
CA GLU A 158 -10.82 -5.71 0.73
C GLU A 158 -10.08 -4.43 1.14
N ALA A 159 -8.87 -4.22 0.63
CA ALA A 159 -8.07 -3.04 0.90
C ALA A 159 -8.77 -1.74 0.40
N LEU A 160 -9.47 -1.80 -0.74
CA LEU A 160 -10.27 -0.70 -1.27
C LEU A 160 -11.65 -0.54 -0.61
N GLY A 161 -12.14 -1.55 0.11
CA GLY A 161 -13.53 -1.61 0.61
C GLY A 161 -14.54 -2.05 -0.46
N PHE A 162 -14.10 -2.64 -1.57
CA PHE A 162 -14.89 -3.05 -2.73
C PHE A 162 -15.42 -4.49 -2.64
N ASN A 163 -15.62 -5.01 -1.43
CA ASN A 163 -16.02 -6.39 -1.20
C ASN A 163 -17.23 -6.83 -2.04
N GLN A 164 -18.27 -6.00 -2.13
CA GLN A 164 -19.47 -6.33 -2.90
C GLN A 164 -19.21 -6.39 -4.41
N LEU A 165 -18.37 -5.47 -4.92
CA LEU A 165 -17.99 -5.42 -6.32
C LEU A 165 -17.17 -6.66 -6.71
N VAL A 166 -16.21 -7.05 -5.87
CA VAL A 166 -15.42 -8.25 -6.12
C VAL A 166 -16.28 -9.51 -6.12
N GLN A 167 -17.20 -9.65 -5.16
CA GLN A 167 -18.08 -10.82 -5.11
C GLN A 167 -18.95 -10.94 -6.37
N ALA A 168 -19.53 -9.84 -6.85
CA ALA A 168 -20.31 -9.84 -8.09
C ALA A 168 -19.48 -10.26 -9.32
N GLN A 169 -18.21 -9.84 -9.38
CA GLN A 169 -17.31 -10.21 -10.48
C GLN A 169 -16.92 -11.70 -10.46
N LEU A 170 -16.79 -12.31 -9.28
CA LEU A 170 -16.43 -13.72 -9.15
C LEU A 170 -17.58 -14.68 -9.51
N GLU A 171 -18.83 -14.20 -9.54
CA GLU A 171 -20.02 -14.97 -9.87
C GLU A 171 -20.36 -14.99 -11.38
N THR A 172 -19.66 -14.20 -12.19
CA THR A 172 -19.89 -14.06 -13.65
C THR A 172 -18.97 -14.97 -14.45
#